data_AF-A0A1Z4LSV4-F1
#
_entry.id   AF-A0A1Z4LSV4-F1
#
_cell.length_a   1.000
_cell.length_b   1.000
_cell.length_c   1.000
_cell.angle_alpha   90.00
_cell.angle_beta   90.00
_cell.angle_gamma   90.00
#
_symmetry.space_group_name_H-M   'P 1'
#
loop_
_entity.id
_entity.type
_entity.pdbx_description
1 polymer ?
#
loop_
_entity_poly.entity_id
_entity_poly.type
_entity_poly.pdbx_seq_one_letter_code
_entity_poly.pdbx_strand_id
1 'polypeptide(L)'
;MNQALTVQELAIVVAAKDLKPSIITPDFLKYSGIVPGNWEFTQKPVINSNNAKFSFKNGVNIIAEANRVIFAEAVANKNTETILAPTIISKFTGALPNLDFQAIGINPRGFVAFGEEDAGRKFITEKLLAPGTWQEEGEEAMRASLNLMYKLRRAPLALNITEAALNQKDKSIPIVIFSGSFSYQVIGKTVEQKLSYVNQVIGNWFTDITAFSSLVNDKFLADVTGNISLTEAAIEIAENNSDGSDLFAVGAGA
;
A
#
# COMPACT_ATOMS: atom_id res chain seq x y z
N MET A 1 -9.94 -12.54 21.73
CA MET A 1 -8.73 -12.19 20.95
C MET A 1 -9.02 -10.86 20.28
N ASN A 2 -8.21 -9.83 20.55
CA ASN A 2 -8.38 -8.51 19.92
C ASN A 2 -7.98 -8.60 18.44
N GLN A 3 -8.77 -7.98 17.57
CA GLN A 3 -8.54 -8.00 16.13
C GLN A 3 -7.28 -7.19 15.80
N ALA A 4 -6.34 -7.84 15.12
CA ALA A 4 -5.18 -7.17 14.57
C ALA A 4 -5.41 -6.95 13.07
N LEU A 5 -5.18 -5.73 12.62
CA LEU A 5 -5.00 -5.39 11.23
C LEU A 5 -3.97 -6.32 10.62
N THR A 6 -4.34 -6.99 9.54
CA THR A 6 -3.36 -7.66 8.68
C THR A 6 -2.94 -6.68 7.60
N VAL A 7 -1.67 -6.26 7.64
CA VAL A 7 -1.06 -5.52 6.54
C VAL A 7 -0.85 -6.49 5.40
N GLN A 8 -1.48 -6.22 4.26
CA GLN A 8 -1.50 -7.09 3.10
C GLN A 8 -0.48 -6.66 2.07
N GLU A 9 -0.31 -5.35 1.91
CA GLU A 9 0.51 -4.77 0.88
C GLU A 9 1.36 -3.63 1.42
N LEU A 10 2.57 -3.54 0.91
CA LEU A 10 3.45 -2.39 1.04
C LEU A 10 3.74 -1.85 -0.35
N ALA A 11 3.34 -0.60 -0.60
CA ALA A 11 3.79 0.14 -1.77
C ALA A 11 4.73 1.27 -1.33
N ILE A 12 5.90 1.35 -1.95
CA ILE A 12 6.83 2.47 -1.76
C ILE A 12 6.95 3.22 -3.08
N VAL A 13 6.68 4.52 -3.03
CA VAL A 13 6.72 5.43 -4.18
C VAL A 13 8.00 6.22 -4.14
N VAL A 14 8.74 6.23 -5.25
CA VAL A 14 9.88 7.12 -5.47
C VAL A 14 9.48 8.16 -6.49
N ALA A 15 9.33 9.41 -6.05
CA ALA A 15 9.07 10.54 -6.94
C ALA A 15 10.39 11.20 -7.33
N ALA A 16 10.55 11.43 -8.63
CA ALA A 16 11.75 11.98 -9.22
C ALA A 16 11.40 12.85 -10.41
N LYS A 17 12.05 14.01 -10.50
CA LYS A 17 11.79 14.96 -11.58
C LYS A 17 12.30 14.41 -12.92
N ASP A 18 11.52 14.63 -13.97
CA ASP A 18 11.82 14.27 -15.36
C ASP A 18 12.05 12.76 -15.58
N LEU A 19 11.62 11.92 -14.63
CA LEU A 19 11.64 10.48 -14.79
C LEU A 19 10.60 10.06 -15.84
N LYS A 20 11.09 9.41 -16.90
CA LYS A 20 10.24 8.86 -17.97
C LYS A 20 10.06 7.35 -17.79
N PRO A 21 8.83 6.82 -17.84
CA PRO A 21 8.56 5.38 -17.74
C PRO A 21 9.35 4.54 -18.74
N SER A 22 9.57 5.07 -19.94
CA SER A 22 10.26 4.39 -21.04
C SER A 22 11.73 4.03 -20.74
N ILE A 23 12.36 4.65 -19.74
CA ILE A 23 13.73 4.29 -19.34
C ILE A 23 13.75 3.03 -18.47
N ILE A 24 12.60 2.68 -17.86
CA ILE A 24 12.46 1.50 -17.01
C ILE A 24 12.02 0.35 -17.90
N THR A 25 12.98 -0.48 -18.28
CA THR A 25 12.77 -1.66 -19.13
C THR A 25 13.17 -2.94 -18.38
N PRO A 26 12.75 -4.13 -18.84
CA PRO A 26 13.20 -5.40 -18.25
C PRO A 26 14.72 -5.51 -18.21
N ASP A 27 15.38 -5.10 -19.31
CA ASP A 27 16.83 -5.12 -19.44
C ASP A 27 17.49 -4.14 -18.48
N PHE A 28 16.95 -2.92 -18.37
CA PHE A 28 17.43 -1.95 -17.38
C PHE A 28 17.36 -2.55 -15.97
N LEU A 29 16.20 -3.10 -15.57
CA LEU A 29 16.01 -3.67 -14.24
C LEU A 29 16.98 -4.84 -13.95
N LYS A 30 17.20 -5.72 -14.92
CA LYS A 30 18.06 -6.90 -14.75
C LYS A 30 19.55 -6.55 -14.79
N TYR A 31 20.00 -5.81 -15.81
CA TYR A 31 21.42 -5.53 -16.03
C TYR A 31 22.00 -4.47 -15.10
N SER A 32 21.17 -3.59 -14.55
CA SER A 32 21.60 -2.70 -13.45
C SER A 32 21.60 -3.38 -12.08
N GLY A 33 21.20 -4.66 -12.00
CA GLY A 33 21.17 -5.44 -10.77
C GLY A 33 20.01 -5.09 -9.82
N ILE A 34 19.10 -4.20 -10.22
CA ILE A 34 17.91 -3.80 -9.44
C ILE A 34 17.06 -5.02 -9.09
N VAL A 35 16.80 -5.88 -10.08
CA VAL A 35 16.23 -7.21 -9.86
C VAL A 35 17.23 -8.29 -10.29
N PRO A 36 17.25 -9.46 -9.62
CA PRO A 36 18.03 -10.61 -10.06
C PRO A 36 17.66 -11.06 -11.49
N GLY A 37 18.66 -11.49 -12.28
CA GLY A 37 18.45 -11.90 -13.67
C GLY A 37 17.54 -13.12 -13.84
N ASN A 38 17.49 -13.99 -12.82
CA ASN A 38 16.64 -15.19 -12.76
C ASN A 38 15.19 -14.91 -12.38
N TRP A 39 14.80 -13.66 -12.09
CA TRP A 39 13.40 -13.35 -11.83
C TRP A 39 12.55 -13.47 -13.10
N GLU A 40 11.41 -14.11 -12.93
CA GLU A 40 10.42 -14.35 -13.97
C GLU A 40 9.19 -13.45 -13.74
N PHE A 41 8.63 -12.97 -14.85
CA PHE A 41 7.39 -12.21 -14.82
C PHE A 41 6.18 -13.15 -14.70
N THR A 42 5.13 -12.72 -14.00
CA THR A 42 3.83 -13.42 -13.98
C THR A 42 3.09 -13.24 -15.30
N GLN A 43 3.30 -12.10 -15.96
CA GLN A 43 2.67 -11.71 -17.22
C GLN A 43 3.65 -10.94 -18.08
N LYS A 44 3.33 -10.77 -19.37
CA LYS A 44 4.17 -9.94 -20.25
C LYS A 44 4.25 -8.51 -19.71
N PRO A 45 5.47 -7.93 -19.60
CA PRO A 45 5.62 -6.53 -19.23
C PRO A 45 4.80 -5.62 -20.14
N VAL A 46 4.13 -4.64 -19.53
CA VAL A 46 3.37 -3.62 -20.26
C VAL A 46 4.23 -2.37 -20.31
N ILE A 47 4.55 -1.87 -21.50
CA ILE A 47 5.40 -0.69 -21.65
C ILE A 47 4.80 0.20 -22.74
N ASN A 48 4.53 1.44 -22.40
CA ASN A 48 4.14 2.49 -23.34
C ASN A 48 4.80 3.82 -22.94
N SER A 49 4.48 4.91 -23.65
CA SER A 49 5.08 6.22 -23.40
C SER A 49 4.81 6.79 -22.01
N ASN A 50 3.71 6.38 -21.38
CA ASN A 50 3.17 7.00 -20.16
C ASN A 50 3.23 6.07 -18.94
N ASN A 51 3.40 4.76 -19.15
CA ASN A 51 3.42 3.76 -18.10
C ASN A 51 4.31 2.57 -18.48
N ALA A 52 5.04 2.03 -17.51
CA ALA A 52 5.63 0.69 -17.59
C ALA A 52 5.26 -0.14 -16.34
N LYS A 53 4.75 -1.36 -16.52
CA LYS A 53 4.35 -2.27 -15.45
C LYS A 53 5.06 -3.61 -15.58
N PHE A 54 5.65 -4.04 -14.47
CA PHE A 54 6.39 -5.29 -14.32
C PHE A 54 5.84 -6.05 -13.12
N SER A 55 5.27 -7.23 -13.35
CA SER A 55 4.75 -8.10 -12.28
C SER A 55 5.59 -9.37 -12.23
N PHE A 56 6.18 -9.67 -11.06
CA PHE A 56 7.09 -10.79 -10.87
C PHE A 56 6.45 -11.92 -10.06
N LYS A 57 6.84 -13.18 -10.34
CA LYS A 57 6.26 -14.38 -9.68
C LYS A 57 6.45 -14.43 -8.17
N ASN A 58 7.40 -13.68 -7.63
CA ASN A 58 7.65 -13.55 -6.20
C ASN A 58 6.74 -12.51 -5.51
N GLY A 59 5.78 -11.92 -6.23
CA GLY A 59 4.81 -10.97 -5.71
C GLY A 59 5.27 -9.51 -5.72
N VAL A 60 6.46 -9.21 -6.25
CA VAL A 60 6.91 -7.82 -6.45
C VAL A 60 6.29 -7.26 -7.73
N ASN A 61 5.80 -6.03 -7.65
CA ASN A 61 5.33 -5.24 -8.77
C ASN A 61 6.12 -3.93 -8.85
N ILE A 62 6.55 -3.56 -10.05
CA ILE A 62 7.19 -2.28 -10.33
C ILE A 62 6.33 -1.56 -11.37
N ILE A 63 5.86 -0.36 -11.03
CA ILE A 63 5.02 0.47 -11.88
C ILE A 63 5.71 1.81 -12.05
N ALA A 64 6.19 2.12 -13.25
CA ALA A 64 6.77 3.41 -13.58
C ALA A 64 5.73 4.27 -14.29
N GLU A 65 5.57 5.49 -13.81
CA GLU A 65 4.69 6.53 -14.37
C GLU A 65 5.50 7.83 -14.53
N ALA A 66 4.93 8.83 -15.18
CA ALA A 66 5.59 10.12 -15.30
C ALA A 66 5.99 10.65 -13.92
N ASN A 67 7.28 10.95 -13.74
CA ASN A 67 7.88 11.47 -12.51
C ASN A 67 7.84 10.55 -11.27
N ARG A 68 7.45 9.28 -11.39
CA ARG A 68 7.47 8.37 -10.24
C ARG A 68 7.61 6.89 -10.60
N VAL A 69 8.16 6.11 -9.66
CA VAL A 69 8.10 4.64 -9.68
C VAL A 69 7.48 4.14 -8.40
N ILE A 70 6.57 3.18 -8.51
CA ILE A 70 5.91 2.51 -7.40
C ILE A 70 6.43 1.08 -7.34
N PHE A 71 6.91 0.69 -6.17
CA PHE A 71 7.35 -0.66 -5.86
C PHE A 71 6.38 -1.25 -4.87
N ALA A 72 5.54 -2.16 -5.32
CA ALA A 72 4.50 -2.80 -4.52
C ALA A 72 4.84 -4.26 -4.26
N GLU A 73 4.60 -4.72 -3.04
CA GLU A 73 4.80 -6.10 -2.64
C GLU A 73 3.71 -6.54 -1.68
N ALA A 74 3.15 -7.73 -1.92
CA ALA A 74 2.32 -8.39 -0.94
C ALA A 74 3.18 -8.82 0.26
N VAL A 75 2.84 -8.32 1.45
CA VAL A 75 3.59 -8.51 2.70
C VAL A 75 2.84 -9.36 3.73
N ALA A 76 1.61 -9.79 3.41
CA ALA A 76 0.88 -10.74 4.23
C ALA A 76 1.74 -11.98 4.52
N ASN A 77 1.81 -12.38 5.80
CA ASN A 77 2.55 -13.55 6.28
C ASN A 77 4.06 -13.58 5.99
N LYS A 78 4.64 -12.50 5.45
CA LYS A 78 6.09 -12.42 5.22
C LYS A 78 6.81 -12.01 6.49
N ASN A 79 7.97 -12.62 6.71
CA ASN A 79 8.92 -12.07 7.67
C ASN A 79 9.46 -10.74 7.11
N THR A 80 9.68 -9.75 7.98
CA THR A 80 10.32 -8.48 7.63
C THR A 80 11.59 -8.66 6.79
N GLU A 81 12.38 -9.71 7.04
CA GLU A 81 13.60 -10.02 6.31
C GLU A 81 13.37 -10.53 4.87
N THR A 82 12.18 -11.04 4.56
CA THR A 82 11.85 -11.58 3.23
C THR A 82 11.17 -10.55 2.33
N ILE A 83 10.88 -9.36 2.84
CA ILE A 83 10.29 -8.25 2.07
C ILE A 83 11.38 -7.60 1.21
N LEU A 84 11.16 -7.61 -0.10
CA LEU A 84 12.16 -7.29 -1.11
C LEU A 84 12.10 -5.83 -1.57
N ALA A 85 10.92 -5.20 -1.53
CA ALA A 85 10.71 -3.85 -2.07
C ALA A 85 11.74 -2.81 -1.58
N PRO A 86 12.04 -2.65 -0.27
CA PRO A 86 13.05 -1.70 0.20
C PRO A 86 14.45 -1.94 -0.41
N THR A 87 14.83 -3.21 -0.55
CA THR A 87 16.12 -3.61 -1.14
C THR A 87 16.19 -3.25 -2.61
N ILE A 88 15.13 -3.53 -3.37
CA ILE A 88 15.05 -3.22 -4.80
C ILE A 88 15.14 -1.71 -5.03
N ILE A 89 14.46 -0.92 -4.18
CA ILE A 89 14.46 0.54 -4.30
C ILE A 89 15.84 1.13 -3.99
N SER A 90 16.53 0.59 -2.99
CA SER A 90 17.91 1.01 -2.69
C SER A 90 18.84 0.77 -3.88
N LYS A 91 18.65 -0.35 -4.60
CA LYS A 91 19.39 -0.61 -5.84
C LYS A 91 18.96 0.30 -7.00
N PHE A 92 17.66 0.56 -7.14
CA PHE A 92 17.12 1.45 -8.16
C PHE A 92 17.68 2.87 -8.02
N THR A 93 17.66 3.42 -6.81
CA THR A 93 18.18 4.75 -6.52
C THR A 93 19.70 4.82 -6.68
N GLY A 94 20.41 3.73 -6.36
CA GLY A 94 21.85 3.58 -6.64
C GLY A 94 22.20 3.45 -8.12
N ALA A 95 21.34 2.86 -8.94
CA ALA A 95 21.54 2.75 -10.39
C ALA A 95 21.29 4.07 -11.13
N LEU A 96 20.50 4.97 -10.56
CA LEU A 96 20.17 6.29 -11.10
C LEU A 96 20.53 7.41 -10.11
N PRO A 97 21.81 7.54 -9.71
CA PRO A 97 22.20 8.44 -8.61
C PRO A 97 21.96 9.91 -8.97
N ASN A 98 22.06 10.27 -10.24
CA ASN A 98 21.90 11.66 -10.72
C ASN A 98 20.44 12.06 -10.97
N LEU A 99 19.48 11.17 -10.69
CA LEU A 99 18.07 11.49 -10.82
C LEU A 99 17.66 12.46 -9.71
N ASP A 100 16.87 13.47 -10.05
CA ASP A 100 16.47 14.50 -9.09
C ASP A 100 15.29 14.03 -8.24
N PHE A 101 15.58 13.18 -7.25
CA PHE A 101 14.61 12.66 -6.28
C PHE A 101 13.95 13.80 -5.51
N GLN A 102 12.61 13.81 -5.51
CA GLN A 102 11.79 14.86 -4.91
C GLN A 102 11.09 14.39 -3.62
N ALA A 103 10.56 13.17 -3.64
CA ALA A 103 9.79 12.65 -2.51
C ALA A 103 9.82 11.12 -2.47
N ILE A 104 9.62 10.58 -1.27
CA ILE A 104 9.39 9.16 -1.02
C ILE A 104 8.05 9.00 -0.31
N GLY A 105 7.21 8.11 -0.84
CA GLY A 105 5.95 7.71 -0.22
C GLY A 105 6.07 6.29 0.34
N ILE A 106 5.64 6.05 1.58
CA ILE A 106 5.52 4.70 2.14
C ILE A 106 4.05 4.46 2.42
N ASN A 107 3.46 3.51 1.70
CA ASN A 107 2.01 3.29 1.66
C ASN A 107 1.69 1.86 2.11
N PRO A 108 1.57 1.61 3.43
CA PRO A 108 1.04 0.34 3.91
C PRO A 108 -0.48 0.27 3.71
N ARG A 109 -0.97 -0.90 3.34
CA ARG A 109 -2.39 -1.16 3.22
C ARG A 109 -2.74 -2.48 3.88
N GLY A 110 -3.82 -2.46 4.65
CA GLY A 110 -4.35 -3.64 5.32
C GLY A 110 -5.87 -3.61 5.34
N PHE A 111 -6.46 -4.73 5.73
CA PHE A 111 -7.90 -4.80 5.92
C PHE A 111 -8.26 -5.60 7.17
N VAL A 112 -9.52 -5.43 7.55
CA VAL A 112 -10.17 -6.08 8.67
C VAL A 112 -11.44 -6.71 8.10
N ALA A 113 -11.59 -8.02 8.24
CA ALA A 113 -12.77 -8.75 7.77
C ALA A 113 -13.81 -8.90 8.87
N PHE A 114 -15.08 -8.87 8.48
CA PHE A 114 -16.22 -9.02 9.37
C PHE A 114 -17.10 -10.21 8.94
N GLY A 115 -17.77 -10.83 9.90
CA GLY A 115 -18.65 -11.99 9.64
C GLY A 115 -20.06 -11.64 9.15
N GLU A 116 -20.51 -10.39 9.34
CA GLU A 116 -21.86 -9.94 8.99
C GLU A 116 -21.83 -8.96 7.82
N GLU A 117 -22.75 -9.12 6.86
CA GLU A 117 -22.82 -8.40 5.57
C GLU A 117 -22.69 -6.87 5.67
N ASP A 118 -23.19 -6.28 6.76
CA ASP A 118 -23.20 -4.83 6.99
C ASP A 118 -22.17 -4.34 8.02
N ALA A 119 -21.38 -5.23 8.61
CA ALA A 119 -20.52 -4.87 9.74
C ALA A 119 -19.42 -3.86 9.35
N GLY A 120 -18.98 -3.85 8.09
CA GLY A 120 -18.05 -2.85 7.58
C GLY A 120 -18.65 -1.43 7.58
N ARG A 121 -19.86 -1.27 7.02
CA ARG A 121 -20.65 -0.02 7.09
C ARG A 121 -20.85 0.42 8.54
N LYS A 122 -21.35 -0.47 9.40
CA LYS A 122 -21.64 -0.15 10.80
C LYS A 122 -20.39 0.24 11.57
N PHE A 123 -19.25 -0.40 11.30
CA PHE A 123 -17.98 0.01 11.89
C PHE A 123 -17.66 1.48 11.58
N ILE A 124 -17.82 1.93 10.33
CA ILE A 124 -17.53 3.33 10.00
C ILE A 124 -18.62 4.27 10.55
N THR A 125 -19.89 3.94 10.34
CA THR A 125 -21.02 4.85 10.56
C THR A 125 -21.51 4.92 12.00
N GLU A 126 -21.41 3.82 12.75
CA GLU A 126 -21.89 3.71 14.14
C GLU A 126 -20.74 3.75 15.16
N LYS A 127 -19.53 3.30 14.78
CA LYS A 127 -18.37 3.30 15.70
C LYS A 127 -17.42 4.48 15.49
N LEU A 128 -17.13 4.89 14.25
CA LEU A 128 -16.18 5.98 14.00
C LEU A 128 -16.84 7.37 13.94
N LEU A 129 -18.09 7.43 13.48
CA LEU A 129 -18.86 8.66 13.39
C LEU A 129 -19.81 8.78 14.59
N ALA A 130 -20.02 10.01 15.05
CA ALA A 130 -21.05 10.28 16.05
C ALA A 130 -22.45 10.09 15.41
N PRO A 131 -23.39 9.45 16.13
CA PRO A 131 -24.73 9.25 15.60
C PRO A 131 -25.46 10.57 15.38
N GLY A 132 -26.32 10.63 14.37
CA GLY A 132 -27.16 11.79 14.12
C GLY A 132 -28.25 11.52 13.08
N THR A 133 -29.30 12.33 13.10
CA THR A 133 -30.47 12.16 12.22
C THR A 133 -30.13 12.21 10.73
N TRP A 134 -29.04 12.91 10.38
CA TRP A 134 -28.50 12.98 9.02
C TRP A 134 -28.07 11.62 8.45
N GLN A 135 -27.91 10.59 9.28
CA GLN A 135 -27.54 9.24 8.83
C GLN A 135 -28.72 8.48 8.19
N GLU A 136 -29.95 8.95 8.36
CA GLU A 136 -31.19 8.29 7.91
C GLU A 136 -31.92 9.07 6.79
N GLU A 137 -31.34 10.15 6.27
CA GLU A 137 -31.98 11.01 5.25
C GLU A 137 -32.05 10.37 3.85
N GLY A 138 -31.25 9.33 3.61
CA GLY A 138 -31.18 8.63 2.31
C GLY A 138 -32.24 7.54 2.16
N GLU A 139 -32.60 7.22 0.91
CA GLU A 139 -33.44 6.05 0.58
C GLU A 139 -32.72 4.72 0.85
N GLU A 140 -31.38 4.74 0.87
CA GLU A 140 -30.51 3.62 1.20
C GLU A 140 -29.70 3.90 2.48
N ALA A 141 -29.18 2.84 3.10
CA ALA A 141 -28.33 2.96 4.27
C ALA A 141 -27.08 3.82 3.96
N MET A 142 -26.86 4.86 4.78
CA MET A 142 -25.75 5.78 4.60
C MET A 142 -24.40 5.05 4.58
N ARG A 143 -23.54 5.42 3.63
CA ARG A 143 -22.15 4.95 3.54
C ARG A 143 -21.20 6.12 3.72
N ALA A 144 -20.04 5.84 4.30
CA ALA A 144 -19.03 6.85 4.56
C ALA A 144 -17.62 6.28 4.33
N SER A 145 -16.70 7.17 3.99
CA SER A 145 -15.26 6.94 4.04
C SER A 145 -14.61 8.06 4.84
N LEU A 146 -13.52 7.75 5.53
CA LEU A 146 -12.79 8.73 6.33
C LEU A 146 -11.42 8.99 5.71
N ASN A 147 -11.02 10.25 5.68
CA ASN A 147 -9.67 10.67 5.33
C ASN A 147 -9.11 11.50 6.48
N LEU A 148 -8.13 10.96 7.19
CA LEU A 148 -7.59 11.50 8.42
C LEU A 148 -6.12 11.90 8.22
N MET A 149 -5.80 13.18 8.41
CA MET A 149 -4.44 13.69 8.31
C MET A 149 -3.80 13.80 9.70
N TYR A 150 -2.69 13.10 9.91
CA TYR A 150 -1.89 13.19 11.13
C TYR A 150 -0.55 13.85 10.84
N LYS A 151 -0.17 14.82 11.67
CA LYS A 151 1.20 15.35 11.70
C LYS A 151 2.00 14.55 12.73
N LEU A 152 2.60 13.43 12.32
CA LEU A 152 3.47 12.64 13.20
C LEU A 152 4.87 13.25 13.27
N ARG A 153 5.65 12.84 14.28
CA ARG A 153 7.01 13.37 14.52
C ARG A 153 7.97 13.14 13.34
N ARG A 154 7.81 12.02 12.62
CA ARG A 154 8.70 11.64 11.51
C ARG A 154 8.21 12.13 10.14
N ALA A 155 6.94 11.89 9.84
CA ALA A 155 6.31 12.30 8.60
C ALA A 155 4.80 12.54 8.80
N PRO A 156 4.17 13.38 7.96
CA PRO A 156 2.72 13.38 7.86
C PRO A 156 2.22 12.00 7.42
N LEU A 157 1.14 11.55 8.04
CA LEU A 157 0.41 10.33 7.69
C LEU A 157 -0.98 10.70 7.21
N ALA A 158 -1.30 10.34 5.98
CA ALA A 158 -2.65 10.27 5.47
C ALA A 158 -3.24 8.88 5.74
N LEU A 159 -4.31 8.78 6.52
CA LEU A 159 -5.01 7.53 6.80
C LEU A 159 -6.40 7.57 6.15
N ASN A 160 -6.62 6.67 5.18
CA ASN A 160 -7.93 6.44 4.59
C ASN A 160 -8.57 5.18 5.18
N ILE A 161 -9.84 5.27 5.55
CA ILE A 161 -10.65 4.16 6.06
C ILE A 161 -11.90 4.06 5.19
N THR A 162 -12.04 2.94 4.50
CA THR A 162 -13.12 2.75 3.52
C THR A 162 -13.69 1.34 3.62
N GLU A 163 -15.00 1.23 3.52
CA GLU A 163 -15.70 -0.06 3.41
C GLU A 163 -15.49 -0.67 2.02
N ALA A 164 -15.24 -1.98 1.97
CA ALA A 164 -15.19 -2.74 0.74
C ALA A 164 -15.73 -4.16 0.95
N ALA A 165 -15.79 -4.94 -0.12
CA ALA A 165 -16.15 -6.35 -0.10
C ALA A 165 -15.07 -7.16 -0.81
N LEU A 166 -14.63 -8.24 -0.19
CA LEU A 166 -13.79 -9.24 -0.83
C LEU A 166 -14.70 -10.25 -1.52
N ASN A 167 -14.77 -10.17 -2.84
CA ASN A 167 -15.59 -11.07 -3.66
C ASN A 167 -14.78 -12.32 -4.02
N GLN A 168 -15.26 -13.50 -3.62
CA GLN A 168 -14.68 -14.77 -4.03
C GLN A 168 -15.77 -15.72 -4.50
N LYS A 169 -15.76 -16.06 -5.79
CA LYS A 169 -16.63 -17.02 -6.50
C LYS A 169 -18.14 -16.78 -6.27
N ASP A 170 -18.65 -17.05 -5.06
CA ASP A 170 -20.06 -16.90 -4.65
C ASP A 170 -20.26 -16.27 -3.24
N LYS A 171 -19.19 -15.83 -2.55
CA LYS A 171 -19.28 -15.18 -1.23
C LYS A 171 -18.65 -13.80 -1.26
N SER A 172 -19.38 -12.82 -0.73
CA SER A 172 -18.88 -11.47 -0.48
C SER A 172 -18.56 -11.35 1.01
N ILE A 173 -17.29 -11.15 1.34
CA ILE A 173 -16.86 -10.94 2.72
C ILE A 173 -16.72 -9.43 2.93
N PRO A 174 -17.50 -8.82 3.83
CA PRO A 174 -17.39 -7.40 4.12
C PRO A 174 -16.08 -7.11 4.84
N ILE A 175 -15.36 -6.10 4.36
CA ILE A 175 -14.08 -5.68 4.89
C ILE A 175 -14.05 -4.16 5.11
N VAL A 176 -13.22 -3.72 6.04
CA VAL A 176 -12.80 -2.32 6.13
C VAL A 176 -11.32 -2.25 5.77
N ILE A 177 -11.00 -1.44 4.78
CA ILE A 177 -9.65 -1.21 4.29
C ILE A 177 -9.08 0.01 5.00
N PHE A 178 -7.89 -0.17 5.56
CA PHE A 178 -7.05 0.90 6.09
C PHE A 178 -5.89 1.11 5.12
N SER A 179 -5.77 2.32 4.59
CA SER A 179 -4.68 2.71 3.70
C SER A 179 -3.90 3.86 4.33
N GLY A 180 -2.64 3.63 4.66
CA GLY A 180 -1.72 4.65 5.13
C GLY A 180 -0.92 5.22 3.97
N SER A 181 -0.56 6.51 4.04
CA SER A 181 0.44 7.12 3.19
C SER A 181 1.31 8.07 4.00
N PHE A 182 2.57 7.68 4.18
CA PHE A 182 3.61 8.52 4.76
C PHE A 182 4.34 9.26 3.65
N SER A 183 4.41 10.58 3.74
CA SER A 183 5.05 11.42 2.71
C SER A 183 6.33 12.07 3.24
N TYR A 184 7.44 11.82 2.56
CA TYR A 184 8.75 12.38 2.86
C TYR A 184 9.23 13.23 1.70
N GLN A 185 9.49 14.50 1.95
CA GLN A 185 10.19 15.34 0.97
C GLN A 185 11.70 15.09 1.06
N VAL A 186 12.33 14.84 -0.08
CA VAL A 186 13.77 14.60 -0.13
C VAL A 186 14.50 15.89 0.18
N ILE A 187 15.34 15.85 1.22
CA ILE A 187 16.19 16.96 1.64
C ILE A 187 17.66 16.67 1.33
N GLY A 188 18.41 17.73 1.01
CA GLY A 188 19.83 17.63 0.66
C GLY A 188 20.17 18.61 -0.45
N LYS A 189 21.39 19.17 -0.40
CA LYS A 189 21.90 20.10 -1.41
C LYS A 189 22.71 19.41 -2.49
N THR A 190 23.37 18.30 -2.16
CA THR A 190 24.15 17.49 -3.10
C THR A 190 23.44 16.19 -3.45
N VAL A 191 23.86 15.54 -4.53
CA VAL A 191 23.34 14.23 -4.96
C VAL A 191 23.53 13.19 -3.85
N GLU A 192 24.69 13.16 -3.21
CA GLU A 192 25.02 12.21 -2.16
C GLU A 192 24.15 12.41 -0.93
N GLN A 193 23.88 13.68 -0.56
CA GLN A 193 22.99 14.00 0.56
C GLN A 193 21.55 13.56 0.28
N LYS A 194 21.03 13.82 -0.94
CA LYS A 194 19.69 13.38 -1.33
C LYS A 194 19.59 11.85 -1.35
N LEU A 195 20.58 11.16 -1.91
CA LEU A 195 20.61 9.70 -1.98
C LEU A 195 20.71 9.08 -0.58
N SER A 196 21.55 9.65 0.29
CA SER A 196 21.64 9.24 1.70
C SER A 196 20.31 9.41 2.43
N TYR A 197 19.62 10.55 2.22
CA TYR A 197 18.30 10.78 2.80
C TYR A 197 17.26 9.78 2.29
N VAL A 198 17.21 9.53 0.98
CA VAL A 198 16.31 8.55 0.36
C VAL A 198 16.53 7.16 0.96
N ASN A 199 17.79 6.71 1.04
CA ASN A 199 18.13 5.42 1.64
C ASN A 199 17.79 5.35 3.14
N GLN A 200 17.95 6.44 3.87
CA GLN A 200 17.53 6.52 5.27
C GLN A 200 16.01 6.38 5.40
N VAL A 201 15.22 7.07 4.57
CA VAL A 201 13.75 6.95 4.59
C VAL A 201 13.35 5.52 4.26
N ILE A 202 13.89 4.95 3.18
CA ILE A 202 13.63 3.55 2.78
C ILE A 202 14.01 2.60 3.90
N GLY A 203 15.17 2.77 4.55
CA GLY A 203 15.63 1.90 5.64
C GLY A 203 14.73 1.92 6.88
N ASN A 204 13.92 2.96 7.06
CA ASN A 204 12.99 3.08 8.18
C ASN A 204 11.54 2.69 7.84
N TRP A 205 11.31 2.04 6.70
CA TRP A 205 9.98 1.61 6.25
C TRP A 205 9.22 0.80 7.29
N PHE A 206 9.89 -0.12 7.97
CA PHE A 206 9.26 -1.02 8.93
C PHE A 206 8.70 -0.27 10.14
N THR A 207 9.38 0.79 10.57
CA THR A 207 8.89 1.66 11.65
C THR A 207 7.61 2.39 11.22
N ASP A 208 7.47 2.78 9.95
CA ASP A 208 6.26 3.43 9.45
C ASP A 208 5.09 2.46 9.36
N ILE A 209 5.32 1.22 8.88
CA ILE A 209 4.31 0.16 8.93
C ILE A 209 3.89 -0.12 10.37
N THR A 210 4.85 -0.23 11.29
CA THR A 210 4.57 -0.47 12.70
C THR A 210 3.72 0.66 13.30
N ALA A 211 4.09 1.91 13.04
CA ALA A 211 3.33 3.07 13.50
C ALA A 211 1.89 3.08 12.95
N PHE A 212 1.72 2.74 11.68
CA PHE A 212 0.41 2.58 11.05
C PHE A 212 -0.40 1.45 11.70
N SER A 213 0.17 0.25 11.82
CA SER A 213 -0.51 -0.91 12.42
C SER A 213 -0.89 -0.67 13.88
N SER A 214 0.00 -0.09 14.68
CA SER A 214 -0.29 0.27 16.08
C SER A 214 -1.39 1.33 16.15
N LEU A 215 -1.36 2.36 15.32
CA LEU A 215 -2.44 3.36 15.28
C LEU A 215 -3.79 2.70 15.01
N VAL A 216 -3.87 1.84 14.00
CA VAL A 216 -5.12 1.14 13.64
C VAL A 216 -5.56 0.19 14.76
N ASN A 217 -4.67 -0.67 15.23
CA ASN A 217 -5.00 -1.68 16.25
C ASN A 217 -5.40 -1.04 17.58
N ASP A 218 -4.62 -0.06 18.04
CA ASP A 218 -4.76 0.48 19.39
C ASP A 218 -5.83 1.56 19.48
N LYS A 219 -6.16 2.25 18.36
CA LYS A 219 -7.12 3.37 18.37
C LYS A 219 -8.43 3.09 17.65
N PHE A 220 -8.45 2.21 16.66
CA PHE A 220 -9.66 1.91 15.89
C PHE A 220 -10.23 0.52 16.23
N LEU A 221 -9.35 -0.46 16.45
CA LEU A 221 -9.76 -1.87 16.63
C LEU A 221 -9.78 -2.36 18.08
N ALA A 222 -9.25 -1.59 19.04
CA ALA A 222 -9.05 -2.03 20.44
C ALA A 222 -10.30 -2.67 21.09
N ASP A 223 -11.49 -2.13 20.80
CA ASP A 223 -12.77 -2.57 21.38
C ASP A 223 -13.64 -3.39 20.40
N VAL A 224 -13.11 -3.82 19.25
CA VAL A 224 -13.87 -4.71 18.35
C VAL A 224 -13.82 -6.13 18.91
N THR A 225 -14.91 -6.60 19.52
CA THR A 225 -15.08 -7.98 20.02
C THR A 225 -16.36 -8.58 19.43
N GLY A 226 -16.32 -9.81 18.89
CA GLY A 226 -17.51 -10.67 18.80
C GLY A 226 -17.97 -11.20 17.44
N ASN A 227 -17.81 -10.50 16.30
CA ASN A 227 -18.41 -10.92 15.01
C ASN A 227 -17.37 -11.13 13.90
N ILE A 228 -16.43 -12.04 14.14
CA ILE A 228 -15.19 -12.16 13.35
C ILE A 228 -15.11 -13.54 12.70
N SER A 229 -15.16 -13.59 11.37
CA SER A 229 -14.81 -14.81 10.62
C SER A 229 -13.40 -14.66 10.05
N LEU A 230 -12.45 -15.23 10.81
CA LEU A 230 -11.10 -15.67 10.46
C LEU A 230 -10.32 -14.82 9.45
N THR A 231 -9.50 -13.92 9.98
CA THR A 231 -8.36 -13.31 9.27
C THR A 231 -7.51 -14.37 8.57
N GLU A 232 -7.33 -15.56 9.14
CA GLU A 232 -6.63 -16.68 8.50
C GLU A 232 -7.30 -17.18 7.22
N ALA A 233 -8.63 -17.30 7.21
CA ALA A 233 -9.38 -17.66 6.00
C ALA A 233 -9.34 -16.53 4.97
N ALA A 234 -9.51 -15.27 5.39
CA ALA A 234 -9.43 -14.11 4.49
C ALA A 234 -8.03 -13.91 3.88
N ILE A 235 -6.98 -14.30 4.62
CA ILE A 235 -5.58 -14.29 4.19
C ILE A 235 -5.34 -15.40 3.15
N GLU A 236 -5.75 -16.65 3.42
CA GLU A 236 -5.66 -17.76 2.46
C GLU A 236 -6.48 -17.46 1.17
N ILE A 237 -7.58 -16.72 1.32
CA ILE A 237 -8.43 -16.25 0.21
C ILE A 237 -7.76 -15.13 -0.61
N ALA A 238 -7.04 -14.21 0.03
CA ALA A 238 -6.30 -13.14 -0.66
C ALA A 238 -5.08 -13.67 -1.43
N GLU A 239 -4.38 -14.69 -0.89
CA GLU A 239 -3.22 -15.33 -1.52
C GLU A 239 -3.59 -16.05 -2.83
N ASN A 240 -4.76 -16.68 -2.88
CA ASN A 240 -5.25 -17.44 -4.03
C ASN A 240 -5.83 -16.57 -5.18
N ASN A 241 -6.02 -15.27 -4.96
CA ASN A 241 -6.53 -14.30 -5.95
C ASN A 241 -5.42 -13.45 -6.59
N SER A 242 -4.15 -13.88 -6.51
CA SER A 242 -2.99 -13.18 -7.09
C SER A 242 -2.95 -13.16 -8.62
N ASP A 243 -3.95 -13.73 -9.31
CA ASP A 243 -4.18 -13.53 -10.74
C ASP A 243 -4.70 -12.12 -10.99
N GLY A 244 -3.75 -11.18 -11.13
CA GLY A 244 -3.74 -10.09 -12.11
C GLY A 244 -4.98 -9.18 -12.24
N SER A 245 -5.95 -9.24 -11.35
CA SER A 245 -7.18 -8.47 -11.45
C SER A 245 -7.00 -7.09 -10.85
N ASP A 246 -7.58 -6.11 -11.53
CA ASP A 246 -7.70 -4.69 -11.19
C ASP A 246 -8.52 -4.45 -9.90
N LEU A 247 -8.27 -5.21 -8.83
CA LEU A 247 -8.92 -5.02 -7.53
C LEU A 247 -8.51 -3.69 -6.87
N PHE A 248 -7.44 -3.05 -7.37
CA PHE A 248 -6.75 -1.95 -6.70
C PHE A 248 -6.38 -0.79 -7.64
N ALA A 249 -7.16 -0.55 -8.70
CA ALA A 249 -7.05 0.69 -9.46
C ALA A 249 -7.25 1.89 -8.50
N VAL A 250 -6.15 2.57 -8.17
CA VAL A 250 -6.18 3.82 -7.43
C VAL A 250 -6.84 4.85 -8.33
N GLY A 251 -8.05 5.26 -7.98
CA GLY A 251 -8.62 6.50 -8.48
C GLY A 251 -7.66 7.63 -8.09
N ALA A 252 -7.06 8.25 -9.09
CA ALA A 252 -6.49 9.58 -8.94
C ALA A 252 -7.65 10.52 -8.55
N GLY A 253 -7.60 11.05 -7.33
CA GLY A 253 -8.50 12.07 -6.81
C GLY A 253 -8.16 12.28 -5.34
N ALA A 254 -7.62 13.40 -4.89
CA ALA A 254 -7.40 14.71 -5.48
C ALA A 254 -5.98 15.22 -5.13
#